data_AF-A0A965YPE6-F1
#
_entry.id   AF-A0A965YPE6-F1
#
_cell.length_a   1.000
_cell.length_b   1.000
_cell.length_c   1.000
_cell.angle_alpha   90.00
_cell.angle_beta   90.00
_cell.angle_gamma   90.00
#
_symmetry.space_group_name_H-M   'P 1'
#
loop_
_entity.id
_entity.type
_entity.pdbx_description
1 polymer ?
#
loop_
_entity_poly.entity_id
_entity_poly.type
_entity_poly.pdbx_seq_one_letter_code
_entity_poly.pdbx_strand_id
1 'polypeptide(L)'
;MKKALSAFLGVGVNVIIYVVAIFILFRAGAFAYDFSYEVFGEPVVSEYADEEVRIEIQTGEGSRTVAKELKEKGVINSELAFVIKARLGNAILMPGTYIVKGSMSADEMLEVMSDVTNSVVQQKTAEELAAETAESAEEGETAAVEGEGEGGQ
;
A
#
# COMPACT_ATOMS: atom_id res chain seq x y z
N MET A 1 50.69 47.72 9.62
CA MET A 1 49.43 47.62 10.38
C MET A 1 48.26 46.96 9.63
N LYS A 2 48.20 46.98 8.28
CA LYS A 2 47.07 46.39 7.51
C LYS A 2 46.96 44.84 7.56
N LYS A 3 48.07 44.12 7.78
CA LYS A 3 48.12 42.64 7.81
C LYS A 3 47.51 42.01 9.07
N ALA A 4 47.50 42.75 10.19
CA ALA A 4 46.90 42.27 11.43
C ALA A 4 45.36 42.33 11.35
N LEU A 5 44.81 43.41 10.77
CA LEU A 5 43.37 43.60 10.64
C LEU A 5 42.72 42.52 9.76
N SER A 6 43.37 42.10 8.67
CA SER A 6 42.88 41.00 7.80
C SER A 6 42.96 39.63 8.46
N ALA A 7 43.89 39.41 9.41
CA ALA A 7 44.00 38.16 10.15
C ALA A 7 42.87 38.03 11.19
N PHE A 8 42.54 39.11 11.90
CA PHE A 8 41.38 39.12 12.82
C PHE A 8 40.05 39.02 12.07
N LEU A 9 39.93 39.62 10.88
CA LEU A 9 38.74 39.48 10.04
C LEU A 9 38.57 38.05 9.51
N GLY A 10 39.66 37.37 9.15
CA GLY A 10 39.62 35.97 8.70
C GLY A 10 39.24 34.98 9.80
N VAL A 11 39.75 35.17 11.03
CA VAL A 11 39.40 34.31 12.18
C VAL A 11 37.94 34.53 12.59
N GLY A 12 37.46 35.77 12.64
CA GLY A 12 36.07 36.08 12.96
C GLY A 12 35.07 35.49 11.95
N VAL A 13 35.39 35.55 10.64
CA VAL A 13 34.57 34.93 9.59
C VAL A 13 34.52 33.42 9.72
N ASN A 14 35.64 32.75 10.03
CA ASN A 14 35.63 31.31 10.26
C ASN A 14 34.75 30.93 11.46
N VAL A 15 34.81 31.68 12.56
CA VAL A 15 33.93 31.45 13.72
C VAL A 15 32.46 31.59 13.33
N ILE A 16 32.09 32.60 12.55
CA ILE A 16 30.72 32.77 12.04
C ILE A 16 30.31 31.59 11.15
N ILE A 17 31.19 31.13 10.27
CA ILE A 17 30.93 29.96 9.40
C ILE A 17 30.70 28.71 10.26
N TYR A 18 31.47 28.48 11.32
CA TYR A 18 31.25 27.35 12.23
C TYR A 18 29.91 27.45 12.95
N VAL A 19 29.52 28.63 13.43
CA VAL A 19 28.22 28.84 14.08
C VAL A 19 27.07 28.57 13.10
N VAL A 20 27.18 29.03 11.85
CA VAL A 20 26.19 28.75 10.80
C VAL A 20 26.15 27.27 10.45
N ALA A 21 27.31 26.60 10.34
CA ALA A 21 27.38 25.18 10.05
C ALA A 21 26.73 24.34 11.18
N ILE A 22 26.97 24.70 12.44
CA ILE A 22 26.31 24.06 13.59
C ILE A 22 24.80 24.28 13.53
N PHE A 23 24.34 25.49 13.20
CA PHE A 23 22.91 25.78 13.07
C PHE A 23 22.26 24.95 11.94
N ILE A 24 22.93 24.82 10.80
CA ILE A 24 22.49 23.95 9.70
C ILE A 24 22.44 22.48 10.15
N LEU A 25 23.44 22.00 10.89
CA LEU A 25 23.45 20.64 11.45
C LEU A 25 22.28 20.39 12.41
N PHE A 26 21.97 21.33 13.31
CA PHE A 26 20.80 21.22 14.18
C PHE A 26 19.49 21.20 13.39
N ARG A 27 19.37 22.07 12.38
CA ARG A 27 18.19 22.14 11.51
C ARG A 27 18.04 20.85 10.69
N ALA A 28 19.14 20.34 10.15
CA ALA A 28 19.18 19.11 9.39
C ALA A 28 18.89 17.89 10.27
N GLY A 29 19.40 17.87 11.51
CA GLY A 29 19.11 16.81 12.48
C GLY A 29 17.65 16.80 12.91
N ALA A 30 17.06 17.96 13.19
CA ALA A 30 15.63 18.06 13.49
C ALA A 30 14.76 17.66 12.29
N PHE A 31 15.11 18.14 11.09
CA PHE A 31 14.41 17.76 9.86
C PHE A 31 14.57 16.26 9.54
N ALA A 32 15.77 15.71 9.75
CA ALA A 32 16.03 14.29 9.59
C ALA A 32 15.30 13.46 10.65
N TYR A 33 15.12 13.97 11.86
CA TYR A 33 14.33 13.30 12.90
C TYR A 33 12.87 13.20 12.47
N ASP A 34 12.24 14.32 12.12
CA ASP A 34 10.84 14.34 11.63
C ASP A 34 10.67 13.48 10.36
N PHE A 35 11.61 13.62 9.41
CA PHE A 35 11.61 12.82 8.18
C PHE A 35 11.80 11.33 8.47
N SER A 36 12.71 10.97 9.36
CA SER A 36 12.96 9.57 9.72
C SER A 36 11.79 8.98 10.48
N TYR A 37 11.10 9.75 11.32
CA TYR A 37 9.90 9.28 12.00
C TYR A 37 8.74 9.09 11.03
N GLU A 38 8.59 9.95 10.03
CA GLU A 38 7.56 9.79 9.00
C GLU A 38 7.87 8.67 8.00
N VAL A 39 9.15 8.33 7.79
CA VAL A 39 9.61 7.26 6.88
C VAL A 39 9.74 5.91 7.55
N PHE A 40 10.18 5.86 8.81
CA PHE A 40 10.49 4.64 9.56
C PHE A 40 9.57 4.43 10.77
N GLY A 41 8.70 5.38 11.11
CA GLY A 41 7.64 5.16 12.08
C GLY A 41 6.75 4.01 11.61
N GLU A 42 6.50 3.08 12.52
CA GLU A 42 5.71 1.89 12.19
C GLU A 42 4.32 2.31 11.67
N PRO A 43 3.87 1.73 10.55
CA PRO A 43 2.63 2.17 9.89
C PRO A 43 1.35 1.79 10.64
N VAL A 44 1.44 1.12 11.80
CA VAL A 44 0.28 0.74 12.61
C VAL A 44 -0.41 1.99 13.16
N VAL A 45 -1.62 2.23 12.67
CA VAL A 45 -2.49 3.33 13.09
C VAL A 45 -2.91 3.14 14.54
N SER A 46 -3.09 1.88 14.97
CA SER A 46 -3.07 1.46 16.37
C SER A 46 -3.05 -0.07 16.45
N GLU A 47 -2.45 -0.63 17.52
CA GLU A 47 -2.49 -2.07 17.83
C GLU A 47 -3.94 -2.58 18.06
N TYR A 48 -4.92 -1.67 18.20
CA TYR A 48 -6.33 -1.94 18.49
C TYR A 48 -7.28 -1.63 17.31
N ALA A 49 -6.76 -1.29 16.13
CA ALA A 49 -7.56 -1.04 14.94
C ALA A 49 -7.91 -2.36 14.24
N ASP A 50 -8.89 -3.08 14.77
CA ASP A 50 -9.46 -4.30 14.18
C ASP A 50 -10.46 -4.05 13.03
N GLU A 51 -10.60 -2.79 12.59
CA GLU A 51 -11.51 -2.45 11.50
C GLU A 51 -10.98 -3.02 10.17
N GLU A 52 -11.77 -3.93 9.57
CA GLU A 52 -11.48 -4.56 8.29
C GLU A 52 -11.77 -3.59 7.15
N VAL A 53 -10.71 -3.11 6.50
CA VAL A 53 -10.80 -2.19 5.39
C VAL A 53 -10.57 -2.95 4.08
N ARG A 54 -11.49 -2.81 3.14
CA ARG A 54 -11.34 -3.33 1.77
C ARG A 54 -10.57 -2.33 0.92
N ILE A 55 -9.53 -2.79 0.23
CA ILE A 55 -8.72 -2.01 -0.71
C ILE A 55 -8.83 -2.65 -2.09
N GLU A 56 -9.04 -1.83 -3.12
CA GLU A 56 -9.11 -2.30 -4.50
C GLU A 56 -7.84 -1.85 -5.23
N ILE A 57 -7.09 -2.80 -5.80
CA ILE A 57 -5.91 -2.53 -6.59
C ILE A 57 -6.25 -2.78 -8.06
N GLN A 58 -6.20 -1.73 -8.88
CA GLN A 58 -6.45 -1.86 -10.31
C GLN A 58 -5.22 -2.36 -11.08
N THR A 59 -5.44 -2.93 -12.26
CA THR A 59 -4.36 -3.38 -13.13
C THR A 59 -3.45 -2.22 -13.55
N GLY A 60 -2.16 -2.33 -13.23
CA GLY A 60 -1.15 -1.32 -13.54
C GLY A 60 -1.05 -0.18 -12.53
N GLU A 61 -1.78 -0.25 -11.40
CA GLU A 61 -1.56 0.69 -10.30
C GLU A 61 -0.19 0.49 -9.66
N GLY A 62 0.52 1.60 -9.46
CA GLY A 62 1.81 1.59 -8.77
C GLY A 62 1.62 1.55 -7.26
N SER A 63 2.64 1.06 -6.55
CA SER A 63 2.68 0.99 -5.07
C SER A 63 2.38 2.32 -4.37
N ARG A 64 2.59 3.45 -5.05
CA ARG A 64 2.27 4.78 -4.55
C ARG A 64 0.76 5.07 -4.50
N THR A 65 0.01 4.65 -5.52
CA THR A 65 -1.45 4.88 -5.56
C THR A 65 -2.14 4.03 -4.50
N VAL A 66 -1.74 2.77 -4.39
CA VAL A 66 -2.21 1.86 -3.33
C VAL A 66 -1.88 2.40 -1.94
N ALA A 67 -0.66 2.89 -1.73
CA ALA A 67 -0.26 3.49 -0.45
C ALA A 67 -1.11 4.73 -0.11
N LYS A 68 -1.47 5.54 -1.11
CA LYS A 68 -2.33 6.70 -0.91
C LYS A 68 -3.73 6.26 -0.48
N GLU A 69 -4.31 5.26 -1.13
CA GLU A 69 -5.63 4.72 -0.76
C GLU A 69 -5.62 4.13 0.65
N LEU A 70 -4.59 3.35 1.00
CA LEU A 70 -4.39 2.82 2.35
C LEU A 70 -4.34 3.93 3.40
N LYS A 71 -3.71 5.07 3.08
CA LYS A 71 -3.65 6.23 3.97
C LYS A 71 -5.00 6.95 4.07
N GLU A 72 -5.69 7.14 2.95
CA GLU A 72 -7.01 7.77 2.92
C GLU A 72 -8.06 6.99 3.71
N LYS A 73 -7.96 5.65 3.70
CA LYS A 73 -8.81 4.78 4.53
C LYS A 73 -8.32 4.59 5.97
N GLY A 74 -7.24 5.27 6.36
CA GLY A 74 -6.73 5.22 7.74
C GLY A 74 -6.16 3.86 8.15
N VAL A 75 -5.69 3.06 7.19
CA VAL A 75 -5.04 1.77 7.44
C VAL A 75 -3.55 1.94 7.71
N ILE A 76 -2.92 2.94 7.08
CA ILE A 76 -1.50 3.28 7.29
C ILE A 76 -1.33 4.76 7.65
N ASN A 77 -0.33 5.06 8.49
CA ASN A 77 0.02 6.44 8.85
C ASN A 77 0.76 7.20 7.70
N SER A 78 1.62 6.50 6.96
CA SER A 78 2.53 7.12 5.99
C SER A 78 2.58 6.40 4.64
N GLU A 79 2.19 7.11 3.57
CA GLU A 79 2.29 6.66 2.18
C GLU A 79 3.74 6.33 1.81
N LEU A 80 4.68 7.19 2.19
CA LEU A 80 6.09 7.05 1.83
C LEU A 80 6.74 5.83 2.47
N ALA A 81 6.46 5.58 3.75
CA ALA A 81 6.99 4.41 4.47
C ALA A 81 6.59 3.11 3.75
N PHE A 82 5.32 3.00 3.35
CA PHE A 82 4.80 1.84 2.62
C PHE A 82 5.45 1.69 1.23
N VAL A 83 5.54 2.78 0.45
CA VAL A 83 6.18 2.75 -0.88
C VAL A 83 7.65 2.33 -0.79
N ILE A 84 8.37 2.84 0.20
CA ILE A 84 9.77 2.51 0.43
C ILE A 84 9.91 1.02 0.81
N LYS A 85 9.09 0.51 1.73
CA LYS A 85 9.05 -0.92 2.06
C LYS A 85 8.74 -1.80 0.85
N ALA A 86 7.71 -1.46 0.07
CA ALA A 86 7.35 -2.20 -1.13
C ALA A 86 8.53 -2.29 -2.12
N ARG A 87 9.26 -1.17 -2.31
CA ARG A 87 10.44 -1.13 -3.19
C ARG A 87 11.63 -1.89 -2.64
N LEU A 88 11.90 -1.81 -1.34
CA LEU A 88 12.98 -2.54 -0.67
C LEU A 88 12.74 -4.05 -0.71
N GLY A 89 11.49 -4.47 -0.47
CA GLY A 89 11.06 -5.86 -0.51
C GLY A 89 10.85 -6.42 -1.92
N ASN A 90 10.95 -5.59 -2.97
CA ASN A 90 10.54 -5.94 -4.35
C ASN A 90 9.15 -6.59 -4.41
N ALA A 91 8.24 -6.14 -3.55
CA ALA A 91 6.87 -6.62 -3.51
C ALA A 91 6.12 -6.17 -4.77
N ILE A 92 5.51 -7.12 -5.48
CA ILE A 92 4.70 -6.86 -6.67
C ILE A 92 3.25 -6.95 -6.23
N LEU A 93 2.56 -5.80 -6.20
CA LEU A 93 1.14 -5.74 -5.87
C LEU A 93 0.33 -6.28 -7.03
N MET A 94 -0.50 -7.27 -6.75
CA MET A 94 -1.36 -7.90 -7.73
C MET A 94 -2.71 -7.16 -7.78
N PRO A 95 -3.32 -7.01 -8.97
CA PRO A 95 -4.65 -6.44 -9.06
C PRO A 95 -5.68 -7.35 -8.36
N GLY A 96 -6.57 -6.76 -7.58
CA GLY A 96 -7.52 -7.50 -6.75
C GLY A 96 -8.13 -6.64 -5.64
N THR A 97 -9.09 -7.20 -4.92
CA THR A 97 -9.67 -6.58 -3.72
C THR A 97 -9.16 -7.32 -2.50
N TYR A 98 -8.48 -6.61 -1.60
CA TYR A 98 -7.86 -7.20 -0.40
C TYR A 98 -8.50 -6.65 0.86
N ILE A 99 -8.57 -7.47 1.92
CA ILE A 99 -8.92 -6.99 3.26
C ILE A 99 -7.65 -6.79 4.05
N VAL A 100 -7.47 -5.58 4.57
CA VAL A 100 -6.35 -5.21 5.42
C VAL A 100 -6.88 -4.55 6.70
N LYS A 101 -6.13 -4.68 7.79
CA LYS A 101 -6.49 -4.12 9.11
C LYS A 101 -5.44 -3.10 9.53
N GLY A 102 -5.84 -2.08 10.27
CA GLY A 102 -4.91 -1.08 10.82
C GLY A 102 -3.94 -1.63 11.88
N SER A 103 -4.22 -2.84 12.40
CA SER A 103 -3.36 -3.62 13.28
C SER A 103 -2.31 -4.47 12.54
N MET A 104 -2.43 -4.69 11.23
CA MET A 104 -1.43 -5.42 10.45
C MET A 104 -0.17 -4.57 10.26
N SER A 105 0.97 -5.24 10.19
CA SER A 105 2.21 -4.58 9.75
C SER A 105 2.18 -4.31 8.24
N ALA A 106 2.96 -3.33 7.77
CA ALA A 106 3.06 -3.08 6.33
C ALA A 106 3.63 -4.28 5.55
N ASP A 107 4.48 -5.11 6.18
CA ASP A 107 5.02 -6.30 5.53
C ASP A 107 3.92 -7.35 5.30
N GLU A 108 3.04 -7.56 6.29
CA GLU A 108 1.88 -8.43 6.14
C GLU A 108 0.90 -7.92 5.08
N MET A 109 0.63 -6.61 5.06
CA MET A 109 -0.21 -6.01 4.01
C MET A 109 0.38 -6.23 2.62
N LEU A 110 1.69 -6.04 2.47
CA LEU A 110 2.38 -6.27 1.20
C LEU A 110 2.32 -7.75 0.80
N GLU A 111 2.48 -8.67 1.73
CA GLU A 111 2.38 -10.12 1.47
C GLU A 111 0.98 -10.52 1.00
N VAL A 112 -0.05 -10.06 1.71
CA VAL A 112 -1.46 -10.29 1.34
C VAL A 112 -1.76 -9.74 -0.06
N MET A 113 -1.32 -8.51 -0.35
CA MET A 113 -1.58 -7.84 -1.64
C MET A 113 -0.68 -8.33 -2.78
N SER A 114 0.39 -9.07 -2.48
CA SER A 114 1.28 -9.66 -3.49
C SER A 114 0.81 -11.04 -3.95
N ASP A 115 -0.12 -11.67 -3.23
CA ASP A 115 -0.70 -12.96 -3.59
C ASP A 115 -2.14 -12.78 -4.07
N VAL A 116 -2.38 -13.12 -5.34
CA VAL A 116 -3.72 -13.04 -5.96
C VAL A 116 -4.76 -13.92 -5.24
N THR A 117 -4.32 -14.96 -4.54
CA THR A 117 -5.19 -15.91 -3.81
C THR A 117 -5.91 -15.25 -2.63
N ASN A 118 -5.34 -14.16 -2.08
CA ASN A 118 -5.94 -13.43 -0.97
C ASN A 118 -6.98 -12.38 -1.40
N SER A 119 -7.26 -12.26 -2.71
CA SER A 119 -8.27 -11.32 -3.21
C SER A 119 -9.68 -11.84 -2.91
N VAL A 120 -10.47 -11.08 -2.15
CA VAL A 120 -11.86 -11.42 -1.77
C VAL A 120 -12.83 -11.34 -2.95
N VAL A 121 -12.52 -10.44 -3.89
CA VAL A 121 -13.20 -10.34 -5.17
C VAL A 121 -12.16 -10.74 -6.20
N GLN A 122 -12.11 -12.03 -6.53
CA GLN A 122 -11.52 -12.41 -7.81
C GLN A 122 -12.36 -11.68 -8.85
N GLN A 123 -11.78 -10.71 -9.56
CA GLN A 123 -12.39 -10.28 -10.81
C GLN A 123 -12.45 -11.53 -11.68
N LYS A 124 -13.63 -12.15 -11.77
CA LYS A 124 -13.89 -13.27 -12.67
C LYS A 124 -13.32 -12.87 -14.04
N THR A 125 -12.21 -13.49 -14.42
CA THR A 125 -11.63 -13.32 -15.76
C THR A 125 -12.71 -13.69 -16.76
N ALA A 126 -12.79 -12.96 -17.87
CA ALA A 126 -13.82 -13.14 -18.91
C ALA A 126 -13.97 -14.59 -19.41
N GLU A 127 -12.95 -15.44 -19.21
CA GLU A 127 -12.97 -16.88 -19.48
C GLU A 127 -13.96 -17.66 -18.59
N GLU A 128 -14.15 -17.29 -17.32
CA GLU A 128 -15.05 -18.01 -16.41
C GLU A 128 -16.53 -17.60 -16.61
N LEU A 129 -16.76 -16.36 -17.06
CA LEU A 129 -18.09 -15.89 -17.48
C LEU A 129 -18.56 -16.60 -18.77
N ALA A 130 -17.61 -16.95 -19.66
CA ALA A 130 -17.89 -17.72 -20.87
C ALA A 130 -18.21 -19.19 -20.54
N ALA A 131 -17.57 -19.77 -19.52
CA ALA A 131 -17.84 -21.14 -19.07
C ALA A 131 -19.22 -21.30 -18.42
N GLU A 132 -19.66 -20.33 -17.59
CA GLU A 132 -20.97 -20.36 -16.92
C GLU A 132 -22.14 -20.15 -17.91
N THR A 133 -21.90 -19.43 -19.02
CA THR A 133 -22.90 -19.25 -20.10
C THR A 133 -23.11 -20.54 -20.91
N ALA A 134 -22.10 -21.41 -20.98
CA ALA A 134 -22.22 -22.70 -21.67
C ALA A 134 -22.96 -23.75 -20.83
N GLU A 135 -22.82 -23.72 -19.50
CA GLU A 135 -23.48 -24.68 -18.60
C GLU A 135 -24.99 -24.40 -18.42
N SER A 136 -25.41 -23.12 -18.46
CA SER A 136 -26.85 -22.75 -18.46
C SER A 136 -27.61 -23.10 -19.76
N ALA A 137 -26.92 -23.51 -20.83
CA ALA A 137 -27.57 -23.86 -22.09
C ALA A 137 -27.94 -25.35 -22.20
N GLU A 138 -27.34 -26.25 -21.41
CA GLU A 138 -27.67 -27.69 -21.47
C GLU A 138 -28.80 -28.13 -20.54
N GLU A 139 -29.07 -27.43 -19.42
CA GLU A 139 -30.18 -27.82 -18.52
C GLU A 139 -31.58 -27.38 -19.01
N GLY A 140 -31.67 -26.59 -20.09
CA GLY A 140 -32.93 -26.08 -20.62
C GLY A 140 -33.69 -27.02 -21.57
N GLU A 141 -33.07 -28.07 -22.09
CA GLU A 141 -33.67 -28.90 -23.16
C GLU A 141 -34.17 -30.29 -22.70
N THR A 142 -33.95 -30.71 -21.45
CA THR A 142 -34.39 -32.02 -20.94
C THR A 142 -35.51 -31.92 -19.90
N ALA A 143 -36.61 -31.21 -20.18
CA ALA A 143 -37.79 -31.24 -19.32
C ALA A 143 -39.13 -31.22 -20.08
N ALA A 144 -39.13 -31.69 -21.33
CA ALA A 144 -40.36 -31.96 -22.05
C ALA A 144 -40.19 -33.22 -22.90
N VAL A 145 -40.40 -34.39 -22.29
CA VAL A 145 -41.07 -35.56 -22.88
C VAL A 145 -40.98 -36.75 -21.92
N GLU A 146 -42.15 -37.39 -21.71
CA GLU A 146 -42.46 -38.65 -20.99
C GLU A 146 -42.61 -38.57 -19.46
N GLY A 147 -43.76 -38.90 -18.87
CA GLY A 147 -45.00 -39.47 -19.37
C GLY A 147 -45.92 -39.79 -18.18
N GLU A 148 -47.17 -40.19 -18.45
CA GLU A 148 -47.86 -41.19 -17.64
C GLU A 148 -49.16 -41.61 -18.33
N GLY A 149 -49.14 -42.82 -18.90
CA GLY A 149 -50.30 -43.55 -19.35
C GLY A 149 -50.68 -44.64 -18.34
N GLU A 150 -51.99 -44.71 -18.09
CA GLU A 150 -52.83 -45.87 -17.75
C GLU A 150 -52.75 -46.58 -16.39
N GLY A 151 -53.92 -46.76 -15.75
CA GLY A 151 -54.16 -47.83 -14.77
C GLY A 151 -55.41 -47.73 -13.88
N GLY A 152 -56.60 -47.94 -14.46
CA GLY A 152 -57.77 -48.67 -13.91
C GLY A 152 -58.22 -48.59 -12.43
N GLN A 153 -59.44 -48.08 -12.23
CA GLN A 153 -60.61 -48.82 -11.70
C GLN A 153 -61.90 -48.04 -11.91
#